data_AF-A0A8J7Q6U0-F1
#
_entry.id   AF-A0A8J7Q6U0-F1
#
_cell.length_a   1.000
_cell.length_b   1.000
_cell.length_c   1.000
_cell.angle_alpha   90.00
_cell.angle_beta   90.00
_cell.angle_gamma   90.00
#
_symmetry.space_group_name_H-M   'P 1'
#
loop_
_entity.id
_entity.type
_entity.pdbx_description
1 polymer ?
#
loop_
_entity_poly.entity_id
_entity_poly.type
_entity_poly.pdbx_seq_one_letter_code
_entity_poly.pdbx_strand_id
1 'polypeptide(L)'
;MGAARLFGVLALAGLALFGWCAARHVCCGGHLAHPPYAAWDYALDAGWAGLFVAAAGFGLAARRWLGPALLLALAGSRLALGSGSGYLLLPVELPVTVVAAGTALAAAVGPRSTTADPAGRAGGTH
;
A
#
# COMPACT_ATOMS: atom_id res chain seq x y z
N MET A 1 -11.50 13.61 3.53
CA MET A 1 -10.26 13.02 4.11
C MET A 1 -9.09 13.47 3.25
N GLY A 2 -7.98 13.97 3.81
CA GLY A 2 -6.85 14.44 2.99
C GLY A 2 -6.17 13.31 2.22
N ALA A 3 -5.54 13.61 1.08
CA ALA A 3 -4.90 12.61 0.22
C ALA A 3 -3.90 11.71 0.96
N ALA A 4 -3.10 12.28 1.88
CA ALA A 4 -2.17 11.50 2.70
C ALA A 4 -2.86 10.44 3.58
N ARG A 5 -4.02 10.77 4.15
CA ARG A 5 -4.78 9.81 4.98
C ARG A 5 -5.45 8.74 4.14
N LEU A 6 -5.97 9.10 2.96
CA LEU A 6 -6.51 8.12 2.01
C LEU A 6 -5.40 7.15 1.56
N PHE A 7 -4.21 7.65 1.23
CA PHE A 7 -3.04 6.80 0.99
C PHE A 7 -2.80 5.84 2.16
N GLY A 8 -2.72 6.35 3.39
CA GLY A 8 -2.43 5.52 4.57
C GLY A 8 -3.45 4.41 4.81
N VAL A 9 -4.75 4.73 4.76
CA VAL A 9 -5.83 3.75 4.98
C VAL A 9 -5.85 2.67 3.88
N LEU A 10 -5.78 3.09 2.62
CA LEU A 10 -5.81 2.15 1.48
C LEU A 10 -4.56 1.27 1.44
N ALA A 11 -3.39 1.84 1.74
CA ALA A 11 -2.14 1.09 1.79
C ALA A 11 -2.17 0.03 2.90
N LEU A 12 -2.64 0.36 4.10
CA LEU A 12 -2.75 -0.60 5.20
C LEU A 12 -3.73 -1.73 4.89
N ALA A 13 -4.90 -1.41 4.31
CA ALA A 13 -5.85 -2.41 3.86
C ALA A 13 -5.26 -3.32 2.79
N GLY A 14 -4.56 -2.74 1.80
CA GLY A 14 -3.86 -3.49 0.77
C GLY A 14 -2.77 -4.41 1.34
N LEU A 15 -1.97 -3.92 2.29
CA LEU A 15 -0.88 -4.69 2.91
C LEU A 15 -1.42 -5.89 3.71
N ALA A 16 -2.57 -5.73 4.36
CA ALA A 16 -3.25 -6.83 5.06
C ALA A 16 -3.69 -7.93 4.07
N LEU A 17 -4.34 -7.55 2.96
CA LEU A 17 -4.77 -8.50 1.92
C LEU A 17 -3.56 -9.13 1.20
N PHE A 18 -2.50 -8.37 0.97
CA PHE A 18 -1.24 -8.84 0.40
C PHE A 18 -0.55 -9.88 1.30
N GLY A 19 -0.55 -9.66 2.62
CA GLY A 19 -0.09 -10.66 3.59
C GLY A 19 -0.96 -11.91 3.61
N TRP A 20 -2.28 -11.76 3.50
CA TRP A 20 -3.21 -12.90 3.39
C TRP A 20 -2.97 -13.71 2.11
N CYS A 21 -2.71 -13.05 0.97
CA CYS A 21 -2.31 -13.68 -0.29
C CYS A 21 -1.04 -14.52 -0.11
N ALA A 22 0.00 -13.95 0.52
CA ALA A 22 1.23 -14.67 0.83
C ALA A 22 0.99 -15.92 1.68
N ALA A 23 0.14 -15.83 2.70
CA ALA A 23 -0.15 -16.95 3.59
C ALA A 23 -0.95 -18.09 2.92
N ARG A 24 -1.63 -17.83 1.80
CA ARG A 24 -2.56 -18.80 1.19
C ARG A 24 -2.06 -19.47 -0.08
N HIS A 25 -1.41 -18.72 -0.96
CA HIS A 25 -1.06 -19.26 -2.29
C HIS A 25 0.28 -18.75 -2.83
N VAL A 26 1.20 -18.37 -1.94
CA VAL A 26 2.62 -18.23 -2.26
C VAL A 26 3.35 -19.42 -1.66
N CYS A 27 4.12 -20.12 -2.49
CA CYS A 27 4.87 -21.32 -2.11
C CYS A 27 6.28 -21.28 -2.71
N CYS A 28 7.04 -22.38 -2.57
CA CYS A 28 8.35 -22.54 -3.20
C CYS A 28 8.32 -22.59 -4.73
N GLY A 29 7.13 -22.75 -5.35
CA GLY A 29 6.91 -22.61 -6.79
C GLY A 29 6.58 -21.18 -7.22
N GLY A 30 6.28 -20.28 -6.26
CA GLY A 30 5.88 -18.89 -6.49
C GLY A 30 4.38 -18.62 -6.28
N HIS A 31 3.98 -17.39 -6.61
CA HIS A 31 2.59 -16.94 -6.54
C HIS A 31 1.73 -17.64 -7.60
N LEU A 32 0.63 -18.26 -7.16
CA LEU A 32 -0.30 -19.01 -8.01
C LEU A 32 0.34 -20.13 -8.86
N ALA A 33 1.43 -20.74 -8.40
CA ALA A 33 2.19 -21.72 -9.18
C ALA A 33 1.49 -23.08 -9.37
N HIS A 34 0.65 -23.50 -8.42
CA HIS A 34 -0.01 -24.82 -8.40
C HIS A 34 -1.54 -24.73 -8.47
N PRO A 35 -2.13 -24.55 -9.67
CA PRO A 35 -3.59 -24.58 -9.84
C PRO A 35 -4.18 -25.97 -9.53
N PRO A 36 -5.50 -26.09 -9.25
CA PRO A 36 -6.52 -25.05 -9.42
C PRO A 36 -6.71 -24.14 -8.19
N TYR A 37 -6.97 -22.86 -8.45
CA TYR A 37 -7.36 -21.88 -7.42
C TYR A 37 -8.84 -21.54 -7.51
N ALA A 38 -9.44 -21.18 -6.38
CA ALA A 38 -10.84 -20.78 -6.36
C ALA A 38 -10.99 -19.32 -6.81
N ALA A 39 -12.17 -18.94 -7.29
CA ALA A 39 -12.44 -17.57 -7.76
C ALA A 39 -12.09 -16.49 -6.71
N TRP A 40 -12.24 -16.80 -5.42
CA TRP A 40 -11.94 -15.87 -4.33
C TRP A 40 -10.43 -15.60 -4.17
N ASP A 41 -9.54 -16.53 -4.59
CA ASP A 41 -8.08 -16.31 -4.60
C ASP A 41 -7.71 -15.19 -5.58
N TYR A 42 -8.29 -15.22 -6.79
CA TYR A 42 -8.10 -14.16 -7.78
C TYR A 42 -8.74 -12.84 -7.35
N ALA A 43 -9.88 -12.89 -6.66
CA ALA A 43 -10.52 -11.70 -6.12
C ALA A 43 -9.67 -11.04 -5.02
N LEU A 44 -9.01 -11.85 -4.18
CA LEU A 44 -8.04 -11.36 -3.21
C LEU A 44 -6.88 -10.66 -3.91
N ASP A 45 -6.36 -11.25 -4.99
CA ASP A 45 -5.25 -10.69 -5.76
C ASP A 45 -5.59 -9.35 -6.42
N ALA A 46 -6.74 -9.30 -7.09
CA ALA A 46 -7.26 -8.05 -7.63
C ALA A 46 -7.51 -7.00 -6.54
N GLY A 47 -7.98 -7.44 -5.36
CA GLY A 47 -8.27 -6.58 -4.22
C GLY A 47 -7.03 -5.87 -3.68
N TRP A 48 -5.97 -6.61 -3.34
CA TRP A 48 -4.75 -5.99 -2.81
C TRP A 48 -4.03 -5.15 -3.88
N ALA A 49 -3.99 -5.62 -5.13
CA ALA A 49 -3.35 -4.87 -6.21
C ALA A 49 -4.08 -3.56 -6.52
N GLY A 50 -5.42 -3.59 -6.58
CA GLY A 50 -6.24 -2.41 -6.76
C GLY A 50 -6.07 -1.38 -5.64
N LEU A 51 -6.00 -1.84 -4.38
CA LEU A 51 -5.72 -0.97 -3.23
C LEU A 51 -4.33 -0.35 -3.30
N PHE A 52 -3.30 -1.07 -3.74
CA PHE A 52 -1.95 -0.53 -3.94
C PHE A 52 -1.92 0.55 -5.02
N VAL A 53 -2.57 0.33 -6.16
CA VAL A 53 -2.65 1.33 -7.24
C VAL A 53 -3.38 2.59 -6.78
N ALA A 54 -4.53 2.43 -6.12
CA ALA A 54 -5.29 3.56 -5.57
C ALA A 54 -4.48 4.33 -4.52
N ALA A 55 -3.85 3.62 -3.58
CA ALA A 55 -2.99 4.21 -2.57
C ALA A 55 -1.83 4.98 -3.22
N ALA A 56 -1.15 4.39 -4.21
CA ALA A 56 -0.06 5.04 -4.93
C ALA A 56 -0.50 6.38 -5.54
N GLY A 57 -1.67 6.42 -6.19
CA GLY A 57 -2.25 7.66 -6.72
C GLY A 57 -2.43 8.76 -5.66
N PHE A 58 -3.01 8.41 -4.50
CA PHE A 58 -3.17 9.37 -3.41
C PHE A 58 -1.84 9.78 -2.75
N GLY A 59 -0.88 8.86 -2.66
CA GLY A 59 0.46 9.15 -2.12
C GLY A 59 1.21 10.14 -3.01
N LEU A 60 1.16 9.95 -4.33
CA LEU A 60 1.74 10.87 -5.31
C LEU A 60 1.04 12.24 -5.26
N ALA A 61 -0.30 12.27 -5.17
CA ALA A 61 -1.06 13.52 -4.99
C ALA A 61 -0.68 14.26 -3.69
N ALA A 62 -0.33 13.52 -2.64
CA ALA A 62 0.20 14.06 -1.39
C ALA A 62 1.71 14.35 -1.42
N ARG A 63 2.36 14.27 -2.58
CA ARG A 63 3.82 14.47 -2.79
C ARG A 63 4.71 13.51 -1.97
N ARG A 64 4.20 12.31 -1.66
CA ARG A 64 4.94 11.24 -0.98
C ARG A 64 5.35 10.20 -2.03
N TRP A 65 6.65 9.94 -2.15
CA TRP A 65 7.17 9.07 -3.21
C TRP A 65 7.54 7.67 -2.69
N LEU A 66 8.17 7.61 -1.51
CA LEU A 66 8.66 6.35 -0.95
C LEU A 66 7.54 5.31 -0.76
N GLY A 67 6.44 5.68 -0.10
CA GLY A 67 5.30 4.79 0.14
C GLY A 67 4.74 4.18 -1.15
N PRO A 68 4.30 4.99 -2.13
CA PRO A 68 3.85 4.50 -3.43
C PRO A 68 4.87 3.59 -4.13
N ALA A 69 6.14 3.98 -4.16
CA ALA A 69 7.19 3.18 -4.79
C ALA A 69 7.33 1.78 -4.15
N LEU A 70 7.29 1.70 -2.82
CA LEU A 70 7.35 0.43 -2.10
C LEU A 70 6.13 -0.46 -2.39
N LEU A 71 4.92 0.12 -2.41
CA LEU A 71 3.69 -0.64 -2.73
C LEU A 71 3.73 -1.19 -4.16
N LEU A 72 4.18 -0.39 -5.13
CA LEU A 72 4.31 -0.83 -6.52
C LEU A 72 5.43 -1.87 -6.69
N ALA A 73 6.53 -1.75 -5.94
CA ALA A 73 7.59 -2.75 -5.92
C ALA A 73 7.09 -4.09 -5.36
N LEU A 74 6.29 -4.09 -4.29
CA LEU A 74 5.64 -5.29 -3.74
C LEU A 74 4.64 -5.91 -4.73
N ALA A 75 3.86 -5.08 -5.44
CA ALA A 75 2.98 -5.58 -6.49
C ALA A 75 3.76 -6.25 -7.62
N GLY A 76 4.83 -5.61 -8.09
CA GLY A 76 5.70 -6.13 -9.13
C GLY A 76 6.41 -7.42 -8.71
N SER A 77 6.92 -7.49 -7.47
CA SER A 77 7.60 -8.70 -6.98
C SER A 77 6.65 -9.90 -6.99
N ARG A 78 5.38 -9.70 -6.63
CA ARG A 78 4.41 -10.79 -6.58
C ARG A 78 3.85 -11.17 -7.94
N LEU A 79 3.32 -10.19 -8.70
CA LEU A 79 2.62 -10.45 -9.96
C LEU A 79 3.56 -10.73 -11.13
N ALA A 80 4.72 -10.05 -11.19
CA ALA A 80 5.64 -10.20 -12.31
C ALA A 80 6.73 -11.25 -12.04
N LEU A 81 7.22 -11.35 -10.81
CA LEU A 81 8.30 -12.28 -10.45
C LEU A 81 7.81 -13.53 -9.71
N GLY A 82 6.50 -13.67 -9.46
CA GLY A 82 5.96 -14.79 -8.69
C GLY A 82 6.54 -14.87 -7.27
N SER A 83 6.93 -13.74 -6.68
CA SER A 83 7.71 -13.65 -5.44
C SER A 83 9.05 -14.42 -5.47
N GLY A 84 9.64 -14.56 -6.67
CA GLY A 84 10.89 -15.28 -6.92
C GLY A 84 10.83 -16.71 -6.40
N SER A 85 9.77 -17.42 -6.76
CA SER A 85 9.50 -18.79 -6.27
C SER A 85 9.35 -18.84 -4.74
N GLY A 86 8.81 -17.77 -4.13
CA GLY A 86 8.67 -17.63 -2.67
C GLY A 86 9.96 -17.23 -1.93
N TYR A 87 11.12 -17.28 -2.59
CA TYR A 87 12.40 -16.95 -1.95
C TYR A 87 12.57 -15.46 -1.66
N LEU A 88 11.82 -14.58 -2.32
CA LEU A 88 11.84 -13.14 -2.03
C LEU A 88 11.03 -12.78 -0.78
N LEU A 89 10.15 -13.67 -0.31
CA LEU A 89 9.15 -13.36 0.72
C LEU A 89 9.81 -12.85 2.02
N LEU A 90 10.74 -13.62 2.59
CA LEU A 90 11.40 -13.28 3.84
C LEU A 90 12.50 -12.21 3.70
N PRO A 91 13.47 -12.34 2.77
CA PRO A 91 14.60 -11.41 2.74
C PRO A 91 14.27 -10.05 2.12
N VAL A 92 13.22 -9.95 1.31
CA VAL A 92 12.91 -8.72 0.55
C VAL A 92 11.51 -8.22 0.84
N GLU A 93 10.48 -9.03 0.57
CA GLU A 93 9.10 -8.56 0.62
C GLU A 93 8.67 -8.22 2.05
N LEU A 94 9.08 -8.98 3.06
CA LEU A 94 8.76 -8.72 4.46
C LEU A 94 9.39 -7.39 4.95
N PRO A 95 10.70 -7.13 4.81
CA PRO A 95 11.28 -5.82 5.14
C PRO A 95 10.60 -4.66 4.42
N VAL A 96 10.35 -4.80 3.11
CA VAL A 96 9.68 -3.76 2.30
C VAL A 96 8.25 -3.53 2.80
N THR A 97 7.52 -4.59 3.16
CA THR A 97 6.17 -4.53 3.74
C THR A 97 6.18 -3.77 5.07
N VAL A 98 7.16 -4.01 5.95
CA VAL A 98 7.29 -3.31 7.23
C VAL A 98 7.51 -1.81 7.02
N VAL A 99 8.43 -1.44 6.12
CA VAL A 99 8.68 -0.02 5.80
C VAL A 99 7.45 0.62 5.17
N ALA A 100 6.79 -0.05 4.22
CA ALA A 100 5.57 0.43 3.59
C ALA A 100 4.46 0.66 4.64
N ALA A 101 4.25 -0.30 5.54
CA ALA A 101 3.29 -0.19 6.64
C ALA A 101 3.60 1.02 7.56
N GLY A 102 4.87 1.25 7.90
CA GLY A 102 5.29 2.41 8.67
C GLY A 102 4.96 3.74 7.97
N THR A 103 5.25 3.84 6.66
CA THR A 103 4.92 5.05 5.89
C THR A 103 3.42 5.28 5.77
N ALA A 104 2.64 4.21 5.63
CA ALA A 104 1.18 4.25 5.54
C ALA A 104 0.55 4.65 6.87
N LEU A 105 1.01 4.06 7.98
CA LEU A 105 0.55 4.39 9.32
C LEU A 105 0.80 5.85 9.65
N ALA A 106 2.02 6.35 9.41
CA ALA A 106 2.37 7.75 9.62
C ALA A 106 1.45 8.71 8.83
N ALA A 107 1.07 8.33 7.61
CA ALA A 107 0.16 9.12 6.79
C ALA A 107 -1.31 9.03 7.24
N ALA A 108 -1.74 7.89 7.78
CA ALA A 108 -3.09 7.68 8.30
C ALA A 108 -3.34 8.45 9.61
N VAL A 109 -2.36 8.48 10.52
CA VAL A 109 -2.48 9.12 11.84
C VAL A 109 -2.00 10.57 11.88
N GLY A 110 -1.30 11.04 10.85
CA GLY A 110 -0.72 12.38 10.80
C GLY A 110 -1.74 13.51 11.00
N PRO A 111 -1.31 14.70 11.45
CA PRO A 111 -2.19 15.83 11.75
C PRO A 111 -3.12 16.16 10.57
N ARG A 112 -4.36 16.58 10.86
CA ARG A 112 -5.18 17.20 9.81
C ARG A 112 -4.46 18.50 9.46
N SER A 113 -4.04 18.67 8.22
CA SER A 113 -3.77 20.00 7.70
C SER A 113 -5.07 20.78 7.83
N THR A 114 -5.19 21.60 8.87
CA THR A 114 -6.19 22.64 8.94
C THR A 114 -5.89 23.54 7.76
N THR A 115 -6.80 23.56 6.79
CA THR A 115 -6.79 24.59 5.76
C THR A 115 -6.76 25.93 6.49
N ALA A 116 -5.59 26.58 6.49
CA ALA A 116 -5.48 27.94 6.97
C ALA A 116 -6.50 28.74 6.16
N ASP A 117 -7.42 29.39 6.86
CA ASP A 117 -8.39 30.27 6.24
C ASP A 117 -7.60 31.33 5.45
N PRO A 118 -7.71 31.40 4.11
CA PRO A 118 -7.04 32.44 3.34
C PRO A 118 -7.55 33.84 3.72
N ALA A 119 -8.65 33.95 4.47
CA ALA A 119 -9.10 35.19 5.10
C ALA A 119 -8.35 35.46 6.42
N GLY A 120 -7.03 35.63 6.33
CA GLY A 120 -6.27 36.39 7.31
C GLY A 120 -6.69 37.87 7.25
N ARG A 121 -7.93 38.17 7.66
CA ARG A 121 -8.37 39.53 7.91
C ARG A 121 -7.66 39.94 9.19
N ALA A 122 -6.53 40.63 9.02
CA ALA A 122 -5.81 41.30 10.08
C ALA A 122 -6.79 42.20 10.83
N GLY A 123 -7.26 41.72 11.98
CA GLY A 123 -7.96 42.55 12.95
C GLY A 123 -6.96 43.47 13.60
N GLY A 124 -6.68 44.60 12.94
CA GLY A 124 -6.13 45.75 13.62
C GLY A 124 -7.14 46.20 14.66
N THR A 125 -6.72 46.21 15.92
CA THR A 125 -7.38 47.01 16.95
C THR A 125 -6.35 47.94 17.54
N HIS A 126 -6.72 49.21 17.45
CA HIS A 126 -6.10 50.41 18.00
C HIS A 126 -5.66 50.27 19.46
#